data_AF-A0A3D4UNK0-F1
#
_entry.id   AF-A0A3D4UNK0-F1
#
_cell.length_a   1.000
_cell.length_b   1.000
_cell.length_c   1.000
_cell.angle_alpha   90.00
_cell.angle_beta   90.00
_cell.angle_gamma   90.00
#
_symmetry.space_group_name_H-M   'P 1'
#
loop_
_entity.id
_entity.type
_entity.pdbx_description
1 polymer ?
#
loop_
_entity_poly.entity_id
_entity_poly.type
_entity_poly.pdbx_seq_one_letter_code
_entity_poly.pdbx_strand_id
1 'polypeptide(L)'
;RPTLLLVEHEQHPRVTITWTADGQPQRHTMVMPFTAPVGGEQLGDSNALAYATMGGTRIETGAGHPKGAVIRVGLTKAERTKAFFKSIDPGTSIEISITGVRFNQPVKYHEGTGLVHLKYAIADLEACALPGEARNQYLMTSPDDTLGGRVKRGINASPGALDAKPGHGQVEIIVQPDDPTLVDMHVQLPYALLRHLQDPWVSDLPGTFFEPIHFHAEAELIPVDVAPLVREEIIPEINESQRPNAEPARD
;
A
#
# COMPACT_ATOMS: atom_id res chain seq x y z
N ARG A 1 22.15 3.47 -24.66
CA ARG A 1 21.20 4.25 -23.82
C ARG A 1 20.57 3.25 -22.87
N PRO A 2 20.52 3.48 -21.54
CA PRO A 2 19.81 2.56 -20.67
C PRO A 2 18.33 2.53 -21.09
N THR A 3 17.81 1.33 -21.35
CA THR A 3 16.41 1.12 -21.71
C THR A 3 15.55 1.39 -20.49
N LEU A 4 14.54 2.24 -20.64
CA LEU A 4 13.55 2.49 -19.61
C LEU A 4 12.87 1.16 -19.23
N LEU A 5 12.74 0.88 -17.94
CA LEU A 5 12.00 -0.31 -17.48
C LEU A 5 10.51 -0.08 -17.72
N LEU A 6 9.90 -0.93 -18.54
CA LEU A 6 8.51 -0.81 -18.97
C LEU A 6 7.78 -2.13 -18.78
N VAL A 7 6.50 -2.05 -18.46
CA VAL A 7 5.59 -3.20 -18.50
C VAL A 7 5.13 -3.46 -19.94
N GLU A 8 4.99 -4.72 -20.32
CA GLU A 8 4.33 -5.10 -21.57
C GLU A 8 2.82 -4.93 -21.42
N HIS A 9 2.32 -3.74 -21.73
CA HIS A 9 0.92 -3.35 -21.51
C HIS A 9 -0.12 -4.23 -22.22
N GLU A 10 0.25 -4.93 -23.29
CA GLU A 10 -0.62 -5.89 -24.01
C GLU A 10 -0.83 -7.19 -23.21
N GLN A 11 0.04 -7.48 -22.23
CA GLN A 11 -0.11 -8.62 -21.34
C GLN A 11 -0.92 -8.20 -20.11
N HIS A 12 -2.16 -8.68 -20.07
CA HIS A 12 -3.06 -8.40 -18.96
C HIS A 12 -2.80 -9.38 -17.81
N PRO A 13 -2.40 -8.90 -16.61
CA PRO A 13 -2.20 -9.77 -15.48
C PRO A 13 -3.53 -10.35 -14.99
N ARG A 14 -3.44 -11.53 -14.36
CA ARG A 14 -4.54 -12.11 -13.62
C ARG A 14 -4.49 -11.62 -12.17
N VAL A 15 -5.59 -11.06 -11.69
CA VAL A 15 -5.77 -10.65 -10.30
C VAL A 15 -6.75 -11.59 -9.62
N THR A 16 -6.36 -12.17 -8.48
CA THR A 16 -7.23 -12.97 -7.61
C THR A 16 -7.34 -12.30 -6.26
N ILE A 17 -8.56 -12.20 -5.73
CA ILE A 17 -8.83 -11.61 -4.42
C ILE A 17 -9.66 -12.58 -3.60
N THR A 18 -9.23 -12.87 -2.38
CA THR A 18 -9.89 -13.78 -1.44
C THR A 18 -10.11 -13.11 -0.10
N TRP A 19 -11.22 -13.47 0.55
CA TRP A 19 -11.55 -13.09 1.92
C TRP A 19 -12.53 -14.11 2.50
N THR A 20 -12.81 -14.07 3.81
CA THR A 20 -13.86 -14.91 4.43
C THR A 20 -15.09 -14.06 4.75
N ALA A 21 -16.27 -14.54 4.38
CA ALA A 21 -17.54 -13.93 4.75
C ALA A 21 -18.55 -15.00 5.16
N ASP A 22 -19.21 -14.79 6.30
CA ASP A 22 -20.17 -15.72 6.90
C ASP A 22 -19.59 -17.15 7.06
N GLY A 23 -18.31 -17.25 7.45
CA GLY A 23 -17.57 -18.50 7.60
C GLY A 23 -17.20 -19.18 6.28
N GLN A 24 -17.47 -18.56 5.13
CA GLN A 24 -17.20 -19.12 3.79
C GLN A 24 -16.12 -18.34 3.05
N PRO A 25 -15.16 -19.02 2.40
CA PRO A 25 -14.19 -18.36 1.55
C PRO A 25 -14.87 -17.76 0.32
N GLN A 26 -14.66 -16.48 0.13
CA GLN A 26 -15.02 -15.75 -1.08
C GLN A 26 -13.78 -15.66 -1.96
N ARG A 27 -13.97 -15.83 -3.27
CA ARG A 27 -12.88 -15.72 -4.24
C ARG A 27 -13.40 -15.06 -5.50
N HIS A 28 -12.66 -14.07 -5.96
CA HIS A 28 -12.90 -13.43 -7.23
C HIS A 28 -11.62 -13.45 -8.06
N THR A 29 -11.73 -13.74 -9.36
CA THR A 29 -10.58 -13.82 -10.27
C THR A 29 -10.92 -13.10 -11.56
N MET A 30 -10.04 -12.20 -11.98
CA MET A 30 -10.22 -11.36 -13.16
C MET A 30 -8.90 -11.24 -13.92
N VAL A 31 -9.00 -10.98 -15.22
CA VAL A 31 -7.87 -10.63 -16.06
C VAL A 31 -8.12 -9.20 -16.52
N MET A 32 -7.27 -8.27 -16.10
CA MET A 32 -7.53 -6.84 -16.28
C MET A 32 -6.37 -6.11 -16.94
N PRO A 33 -6.64 -5.07 -17.75
CA PRO A 33 -5.59 -4.15 -18.18
C PRO A 33 -5.08 -3.34 -16.99
N PHE A 34 -3.88 -2.75 -17.14
CA PHE A 34 -3.43 -1.72 -16.22
C PHE A 34 -4.32 -0.47 -16.36
N THR A 35 -4.91 -0.03 -15.26
CA THR A 35 -5.90 1.06 -15.24
C THR A 35 -5.66 2.00 -14.06
N ALA A 36 -6.22 3.20 -14.12
CA ALA A 36 -6.23 4.09 -12.97
C ALA A 36 -7.20 3.55 -11.89
N PRO A 37 -7.03 3.90 -10.61
CA PRO A 37 -7.90 3.42 -9.53
C PRO A 37 -9.40 3.63 -9.73
N VAL A 38 -9.77 4.69 -10.45
CA VAL A 38 -11.16 5.04 -10.76
C VAL A 38 -11.80 4.16 -11.84
N GLY A 39 -10.98 3.41 -12.60
CA GLY A 39 -11.41 2.49 -13.64
C GLY A 39 -11.35 1.02 -13.24
N GLY A 40 -11.40 0.74 -11.93
CA GLY A 40 -11.36 -0.63 -11.40
C GLY A 40 -12.61 -1.45 -11.72
N GLU A 41 -12.47 -2.77 -11.63
CA GLU A 41 -13.52 -3.75 -11.89
C GLU A 41 -14.22 -4.17 -10.59
N GLN A 42 -15.54 -4.28 -10.65
CA GLN A 42 -16.38 -4.59 -9.49
C GLN A 42 -16.18 -6.03 -8.99
N LEU A 43 -15.88 -6.19 -7.70
CA LEU A 43 -15.69 -7.50 -7.05
C LEU A 43 -17.02 -8.13 -6.65
N GLY A 44 -17.69 -8.80 -7.58
CA GLY A 44 -19.00 -9.41 -7.34
C GLY A 44 -19.97 -8.43 -6.69
N ASP A 45 -20.68 -8.87 -5.64
CA ASP A 45 -21.63 -8.04 -4.90
C ASP A 45 -21.00 -7.21 -3.75
N SER A 46 -19.67 -7.14 -3.68
CA SER A 46 -18.99 -6.33 -2.66
C SER A 46 -19.09 -4.83 -2.95
N ASN A 47 -18.58 -3.98 -2.06
CA ASN A 47 -18.47 -2.54 -2.30
C ASN A 47 -17.04 -2.16 -2.74
N ALA A 48 -16.35 -3.07 -3.42
CA ALA A 48 -14.96 -2.92 -3.80
C ALA A 48 -14.75 -3.00 -5.31
N LEU A 49 -14.02 -2.02 -5.84
CA LEU A 49 -13.51 -1.98 -7.21
C LEU A 49 -12.02 -2.34 -7.18
N ALA A 50 -11.65 -3.45 -7.81
CA ALA A 50 -10.26 -3.90 -7.91
C ALA A 50 -9.56 -3.29 -9.12
N TYR A 51 -8.28 -2.95 -8.98
CA TYR A 51 -7.48 -2.43 -10.07
C TYR A 51 -6.02 -2.87 -9.94
N ALA A 52 -5.34 -2.92 -11.08
CA ALA A 52 -3.91 -3.07 -11.20
C ALA A 52 -3.36 -1.88 -11.99
N THR A 53 -2.20 -1.35 -11.59
CA THR A 53 -1.59 -0.19 -12.25
C THR A 53 -0.07 -0.22 -12.14
N MET A 54 0.58 0.60 -12.96
CA MET A 54 2.02 0.85 -12.88
C MET A 54 2.29 2.23 -12.31
N GLY A 55 3.36 2.33 -11.53
CA GLY A 55 3.63 3.48 -10.69
C GLY A 55 2.92 3.37 -9.35
N GLY A 56 3.12 4.37 -8.50
CA GLY A 56 2.64 4.27 -7.12
C GLY A 56 3.20 5.36 -6.23
N THR A 57 2.85 5.23 -4.96
CA THR A 57 3.18 6.14 -3.88
C THR A 57 4.68 6.42 -3.84
N ARG A 58 5.50 5.37 -4.01
CA ARG A 58 6.95 5.52 -4.02
C ARG A 58 7.46 6.42 -5.15
N ILE A 59 6.88 6.34 -6.35
CA ILE A 59 7.26 7.24 -7.46
C ILE A 59 6.77 8.65 -7.17
N GLU A 60 5.52 8.80 -6.73
CA GLU A 60 4.88 10.11 -6.44
C GLU A 60 5.62 10.89 -5.35
N THR A 61 6.22 10.19 -4.39
CA THR A 61 6.98 10.77 -3.27
C THR A 61 8.44 11.03 -3.59
N GLY A 62 8.92 10.68 -4.80
CA GLY A 62 10.35 10.73 -5.15
C GLY A 62 11.17 9.63 -4.45
N ALA A 63 10.50 8.70 -3.78
CA ALA A 63 11.09 7.56 -3.11
C ALA A 63 11.37 6.37 -4.06
N GLY A 64 11.08 6.48 -5.36
CA GLY A 64 11.40 5.44 -6.34
C GLY A 64 12.84 5.48 -6.83
N HIS A 65 13.37 4.33 -7.22
CA HIS A 65 14.59 4.22 -8.00
C HIS A 65 14.38 4.90 -9.37
N PRO A 66 15.26 5.79 -9.85
CA PRO A 66 15.07 6.50 -11.13
C PRO A 66 14.97 5.61 -12.37
N LYS A 67 15.42 4.36 -12.25
CA LYS A 67 15.35 3.30 -13.27
C LYS A 67 14.37 2.17 -12.92
N GLY A 68 13.65 2.30 -11.81
CA GLY A 68 12.71 1.31 -11.33
C GLY A 68 11.32 1.50 -11.91
N ALA A 69 10.47 0.51 -11.66
CA ALA A 69 9.05 0.54 -11.93
C ALA A 69 8.31 -0.05 -10.72
N VAL A 70 7.11 0.43 -10.45
CA VAL A 70 6.31 -0.02 -9.32
C VAL A 70 5.09 -0.77 -9.84
N ILE A 71 4.89 -2.00 -9.37
CA ILE A 71 3.62 -2.72 -9.57
C ILE A 71 2.71 -2.36 -8.43
N ARG A 72 1.44 -2.06 -8.74
CA ARG A 72 0.43 -1.72 -7.75
C ARG A 72 -0.85 -2.49 -8.01
N VAL A 73 -1.43 -3.06 -6.96
CA VAL A 73 -2.75 -3.69 -6.97
C VAL A 73 -3.55 -3.20 -5.77
N GLY A 74 -4.82 -2.88 -5.95
CA GLY A 74 -5.59 -2.33 -4.85
C GLY A 74 -7.08 -2.34 -5.05
N LEU A 75 -7.77 -1.85 -4.02
CA LEU A 75 -9.22 -1.74 -3.96
C LEU A 75 -9.63 -0.30 -3.70
N THR A 76 -10.69 0.14 -4.36
CA THR A 76 -11.37 1.41 -4.07
C THR A 76 -12.81 1.13 -3.71
N LYS A 77 -13.36 1.84 -2.72
CA LYS A 77 -14.79 1.72 -2.40
C LYS A 77 -15.65 2.27 -3.53
N ALA A 78 -16.68 1.52 -3.94
CA ALA A 78 -17.70 2.03 -4.86
C ALA A 78 -18.55 3.13 -4.16
N GLU A 79 -18.94 2.87 -2.92
CA GLU A 79 -19.63 3.79 -2.02
C GLU A 79 -18.79 4.03 -0.76
N ARG A 80 -18.38 5.29 -0.52
CA ARG A 80 -17.42 5.64 0.53
C ARG A 80 -17.87 5.28 1.94
N THR A 81 -19.18 5.33 2.20
CA THR A 81 -19.78 5.14 3.54
C THR A 81 -20.02 3.67 3.90
N LYS A 82 -19.84 2.73 2.96
CA LYS A 82 -20.02 1.30 3.18
C LYS A 82 -18.67 0.63 3.45
N ALA A 83 -18.66 -0.51 4.14
CA ALA A 83 -17.47 -1.35 4.27
C ALA A 83 -17.01 -1.86 2.90
N PHE A 84 -15.76 -2.28 2.71
CA PHE A 84 -15.33 -2.89 1.43
C PHE A 84 -16.09 -4.18 1.12
N PHE A 85 -16.20 -5.05 2.12
CA PHE A 85 -16.77 -6.38 1.97
C PHE A 85 -17.98 -6.52 2.90
N LYS A 86 -19.09 -6.97 2.34
CA LYS A 86 -20.29 -7.29 3.11
C LYS A 86 -20.05 -8.58 3.91
N SER A 87 -20.47 -8.57 5.18
CA SER A 87 -20.40 -9.74 6.07
C SER A 87 -19.01 -10.35 6.23
N ILE A 88 -17.95 -9.55 6.07
CA ILE A 88 -16.58 -10.06 6.29
C ILE A 88 -16.38 -10.50 7.73
N ASP A 89 -15.76 -11.66 7.91
CA ASP A 89 -15.56 -12.25 9.23
C ASP A 89 -14.50 -11.48 10.03
N PRO A 90 -14.71 -11.26 11.34
CA PRO A 90 -13.67 -10.71 12.20
C PRO A 90 -12.38 -11.54 12.19
N GLY A 91 -11.22 -10.88 12.17
CA GLY A 91 -9.92 -11.54 12.22
C GLY A 91 -9.49 -12.25 10.92
N THR A 92 -10.25 -12.14 9.83
CA THR A 92 -9.82 -12.66 8.53
C THR A 92 -8.74 -11.79 7.88
N SER A 93 -8.12 -12.32 6.81
CA SER A 93 -7.22 -11.58 5.92
C SER A 93 -7.86 -11.41 4.56
N ILE A 94 -7.55 -10.28 3.92
CA ILE A 94 -7.73 -10.10 2.49
C ILE A 94 -6.45 -10.61 1.84
N GLU A 95 -6.56 -11.54 0.90
CA GLU A 95 -5.41 -11.94 0.08
C GLU A 95 -5.61 -11.44 -1.34
N ILE A 96 -4.56 -10.86 -1.91
CA ILE A 96 -4.55 -10.36 -3.29
C ILE A 96 -3.35 -10.98 -3.97
N SER A 97 -3.57 -11.69 -5.08
CA SER A 97 -2.49 -12.07 -5.99
C SER A 97 -2.66 -11.37 -7.32
N ILE A 98 -1.56 -10.85 -7.85
CA ILE A 98 -1.45 -10.40 -9.23
C ILE A 98 -0.35 -11.22 -9.89
N THR A 99 -0.71 -11.96 -10.92
CA THR A 99 0.20 -12.90 -11.59
C THR A 99 0.34 -12.58 -13.07
N GLY A 100 1.54 -12.79 -13.60
CA GLY A 100 1.84 -12.62 -15.02
C GLY A 100 2.14 -11.18 -15.42
N VAL A 101 2.67 -10.35 -14.52
CA VAL A 101 3.14 -9.00 -14.88
C VAL A 101 4.47 -9.12 -15.61
N ARG A 102 4.51 -8.76 -16.89
CA ARG A 102 5.72 -8.89 -17.72
C ARG A 102 6.39 -7.55 -17.96
N PHE A 103 7.71 -7.53 -17.81
CA PHE A 103 8.57 -6.39 -18.14
C PHE A 103 9.31 -6.61 -19.46
N ASN A 104 9.72 -5.51 -20.09
CA ASN A 104 10.50 -5.52 -21.33
C ASN A 104 11.96 -6.00 -21.17
N GLN A 105 12.40 -6.28 -19.94
CA GLN A 105 13.76 -6.75 -19.62
C GLN A 105 13.76 -7.45 -18.25
N PRO A 106 14.78 -8.28 -17.95
CA PRO A 106 14.89 -8.96 -16.66
C PRO A 106 14.92 -7.99 -15.48
N VAL A 107 14.18 -8.32 -14.42
CA VAL A 107 14.06 -7.50 -13.20
C VAL A 107 14.45 -8.29 -11.96
N LYS A 108 14.67 -7.55 -10.88
CA LYS A 108 14.72 -8.06 -9.51
C LYS A 108 13.86 -7.18 -8.62
N TYR A 109 13.34 -7.76 -7.54
CA TYR A 109 12.67 -6.99 -6.50
C TYR A 109 13.67 -6.05 -5.81
N HIS A 110 13.30 -4.77 -5.68
CA HIS A 110 14.02 -3.86 -4.82
C HIS A 110 13.59 -4.16 -3.38
N GLU A 111 14.35 -5.02 -2.71
CA GLU A 111 13.99 -5.56 -1.40
C GLU A 111 13.64 -4.48 -0.38
N GLY A 112 12.64 -4.76 0.46
CA GLY A 112 12.18 -3.86 1.50
C GLY A 112 11.26 -2.72 1.04
N THR A 113 11.02 -2.57 -0.27
CA THR A 113 10.17 -1.49 -0.83
C THR A 113 8.68 -1.79 -0.85
N GLY A 114 8.28 -3.00 -0.47
CA GLY A 114 6.89 -3.41 -0.35
C GLY A 114 6.13 -2.56 0.67
N LEU A 115 4.96 -2.07 0.29
CA LEU A 115 4.08 -1.36 1.22
C LEU A 115 2.62 -1.56 0.86
N VAL A 116 1.75 -1.27 1.82
CA VAL A 116 0.33 -1.02 1.59
C VAL A 116 0.02 0.43 1.95
N HIS A 117 -0.46 1.21 0.98
CA HIS A 117 -0.92 2.57 1.20
C HIS A 117 -2.44 2.57 1.38
N LEU A 118 -2.88 3.12 2.50
CA LEU A 118 -4.28 3.35 2.85
C LEU A 118 -4.59 4.83 2.71
N LYS A 119 -5.70 5.14 2.05
CA LYS A 119 -6.20 6.51 1.88
C LYS A 119 -7.57 6.65 2.50
N TYR A 120 -7.67 7.60 3.42
CA TYR A 120 -8.83 7.88 4.23
C TYR A 120 -9.62 9.09 3.71
N ALA A 121 -10.92 9.17 4.02
CA ALA A 121 -11.73 10.34 3.68
C ALA A 121 -11.45 11.49 4.64
N ILE A 122 -11.43 12.73 4.13
CA ILE A 122 -11.17 13.90 4.96
C ILE A 122 -12.27 14.09 6.01
N ALA A 123 -13.54 13.90 5.65
CA ALA A 123 -14.67 14.06 6.56
C ALA A 123 -14.58 13.14 7.79
N ASP A 124 -14.10 11.91 7.60
CA ASP A 124 -13.96 10.95 8.70
C ASP A 124 -12.78 11.30 9.62
N LEU A 125 -11.69 11.85 9.06
CA LEU A 125 -10.58 12.40 9.85
C LEU A 125 -11.04 13.60 10.69
N GLU A 126 -11.81 14.51 10.09
CA GLU A 126 -12.38 15.68 10.78
C GLU A 126 -13.32 15.25 11.92
N ALA A 127 -14.15 14.22 11.69
CA ALA A 127 -15.01 13.65 12.72
C ALA A 127 -14.23 13.07 13.90
N CYS A 128 -13.00 12.61 13.67
CA CYS A 128 -12.09 12.09 14.69
C CYS A 128 -11.08 13.13 15.21
N ALA A 129 -11.21 14.40 14.81
CA ALA A 129 -10.26 15.48 15.13
C ALA A 129 -8.79 15.17 14.74
N LEU A 130 -8.59 14.40 13.66
CA LEU A 130 -7.26 14.03 13.17
C LEU A 130 -6.73 15.06 12.15
N PRO A 131 -5.41 15.29 12.11
CA PRO A 131 -4.82 16.23 11.16
C PRO A 131 -4.92 15.68 9.73
N GLY A 132 -4.95 16.57 8.73
CA GLY A 132 -5.01 16.18 7.32
C GLY A 132 -3.84 15.29 6.86
N GLU A 133 -2.69 15.34 7.54
CA GLU A 133 -1.55 14.45 7.28
C GLU A 133 -1.86 12.97 7.55
N ALA A 134 -2.81 12.67 8.43
CA ALA A 134 -3.28 11.32 8.74
C ALA A 134 -4.08 10.68 7.60
N ARG A 135 -4.41 11.45 6.55
CA ARG A 135 -5.17 10.96 5.39
C ARG A 135 -4.51 9.78 4.68
N ASN A 136 -3.18 9.75 4.66
CA ASN A 136 -2.42 8.69 4.03
C ASN A 136 -1.73 7.88 5.13
N GLN A 137 -1.98 6.58 5.20
CA GLN A 137 -1.30 5.69 6.13
C GLN A 137 -0.51 4.65 5.35
N TYR A 138 0.69 4.34 5.82
CA TYR A 138 1.59 3.39 5.16
C TYR A 138 1.87 2.21 6.08
N LEU A 139 1.57 1.00 5.61
CA LEU A 139 2.03 -0.24 6.21
C LEU A 139 3.27 -0.67 5.42
N MET A 140 4.42 -0.87 6.06
CA MET A 140 5.68 -1.10 5.36
C MET A 140 6.20 -2.52 5.61
N THR A 141 6.82 -3.13 4.59
CA THR A 141 7.57 -4.39 4.79
C THR A 141 8.84 -4.17 5.60
N SER A 142 9.59 -3.11 5.29
CA SER A 142 10.81 -2.77 6.02
C SER A 142 10.51 -1.79 7.17
N PRO A 143 11.04 -2.01 8.38
CA PRO A 143 10.94 -1.04 9.47
C PRO A 143 11.77 0.23 9.23
N ASP A 144 12.74 0.17 8.30
CA ASP A 144 13.73 1.21 8.02
C ASP A 144 13.40 2.03 6.77
N ASP A 145 12.35 1.67 6.03
CA ASP A 145 11.95 2.41 4.84
C ASP A 145 11.24 3.72 5.24
N THR A 146 11.89 4.84 4.91
CA THR A 146 11.40 6.18 5.21
C THR A 146 10.43 6.73 4.16
N LEU A 147 10.28 6.04 3.02
CA LEU A 147 9.52 6.50 1.85
C LEU A 147 9.89 7.95 1.46
N GLY A 148 11.19 8.26 1.44
CA GLY A 148 11.68 9.61 1.15
C GLY A 148 11.31 10.63 2.24
N GLY A 149 11.34 10.22 3.51
CA GLY A 149 11.03 11.08 4.66
C GLY A 149 9.53 11.30 4.90
N ARG A 150 8.65 10.56 4.20
CA ARG A 150 7.20 10.65 4.37
C ARG A 150 6.66 9.80 5.52
N VAL A 151 7.43 8.82 5.97
CA VAL A 151 7.07 7.94 7.09
C VAL A 151 7.28 8.68 8.42
N LYS A 152 6.18 8.90 9.13
CA LYS A 152 6.13 9.39 10.51
C LYS A 152 5.47 8.31 11.37
N ARG A 153 6.31 7.51 12.03
CA ARG A 153 5.86 6.38 12.88
C ARG A 153 4.84 6.85 13.91
N GLY A 154 3.71 6.14 14.02
CA GLY A 154 2.64 6.47 14.98
C GLY A 154 1.77 7.67 14.59
N ILE A 155 2.00 8.27 13.42
CA ILE A 155 1.15 9.32 12.85
C ILE A 155 0.51 8.84 11.55
N ASN A 156 1.33 8.41 10.60
CA ASN A 156 0.90 8.07 9.25
C ASN A 156 1.55 6.76 8.73
N ALA A 157 2.19 6.00 9.61
CA ALA A 157 2.86 4.78 9.22
C ALA A 157 3.00 3.77 10.36
N SER A 158 2.95 2.49 9.99
CA SER A 158 3.25 1.32 10.81
C SER A 158 4.41 0.54 10.17
N PRO A 159 5.67 0.94 10.42
CA PRO A 159 6.83 0.24 9.87
C PRO A 159 6.93 -1.21 10.37
N GLY A 160 7.18 -2.16 9.45
CA GLY A 160 7.25 -3.59 9.77
C GLY A 160 5.89 -4.29 9.94
N ALA A 161 4.77 -3.60 9.68
CA ALA A 161 3.43 -4.22 9.75
C ALA A 161 3.16 -5.26 8.64
N LEU A 162 4.07 -5.40 7.68
CA LEU A 162 3.98 -6.35 6.56
C LEU A 162 5.16 -7.37 6.56
N ASP A 163 5.67 -7.74 7.73
CA ASP A 163 6.83 -8.62 7.90
C ASP A 163 6.49 -10.11 8.10
N ALA A 164 5.23 -10.50 7.86
CA ALA A 164 4.70 -11.86 7.99
C ALA A 164 4.76 -12.47 9.42
N LYS A 165 4.97 -11.67 10.47
CA LYS A 165 4.80 -12.14 11.85
C LYS A 165 3.32 -12.38 12.19
N PRO A 166 3.02 -13.15 13.27
CA PRO A 166 1.63 -13.33 13.71
C PRO A 166 0.89 -12.00 13.91
N GLY A 167 -0.25 -11.85 13.22
CA GLY A 167 -1.06 -10.62 13.24
C GLY A 167 -0.59 -9.50 12.29
N HIS A 168 0.52 -9.69 11.59
CA HIS A 168 1.01 -8.78 10.55
C HIS A 168 0.61 -9.26 9.15
N GLY A 169 0.66 -8.36 8.18
CA GLY A 169 0.49 -8.70 6.77
C GLY A 169 1.79 -9.13 6.10
N GLN A 170 1.74 -9.28 4.78
CA GLN A 170 2.87 -9.62 3.93
C GLN A 170 2.68 -9.04 2.53
N VAL A 171 3.77 -8.59 1.93
CA VAL A 171 3.89 -8.37 0.47
C VAL A 171 5.06 -9.22 -0.01
N GLU A 172 4.76 -10.20 -0.84
CA GLU A 172 5.73 -11.12 -1.43
C GLU A 172 5.81 -10.88 -2.94
N ILE A 173 7.03 -10.82 -3.46
CA ILE A 173 7.32 -10.65 -4.88
C ILE A 173 8.08 -11.87 -5.37
N ILE A 174 7.55 -12.50 -6.41
CA ILE A 174 8.12 -13.70 -7.02
C ILE A 174 8.51 -13.33 -8.44
N VAL A 175 9.81 -13.24 -8.69
CA VAL A 175 10.37 -13.18 -10.06
C VAL A 175 10.51 -14.60 -10.56
N GLN A 176 9.90 -14.93 -11.69
CA GLN A 176 9.86 -16.30 -12.18
C GLN A 176 11.27 -16.77 -12.58
N PRO A 177 11.74 -17.93 -12.07
CA PRO A 177 13.13 -18.37 -12.27
C PRO A 177 13.44 -18.70 -13.73
N ASP A 178 12.46 -19.23 -14.46
CA ASP A 178 12.60 -19.61 -15.86
C ASP A 178 12.41 -18.41 -16.82
N ASP A 179 11.84 -17.32 -16.32
CA ASP A 179 11.58 -16.10 -17.08
C ASP A 179 11.66 -14.86 -16.16
N PRO A 180 12.85 -14.27 -15.98
CA PRO A 180 13.06 -13.17 -15.04
C PRO A 180 12.43 -11.84 -15.49
N THR A 181 11.72 -11.84 -16.62
CA THR A 181 10.87 -10.72 -17.05
C THR A 181 9.46 -10.81 -16.48
N LEU A 182 9.06 -11.98 -15.95
CA LEU A 182 7.73 -12.26 -15.42
C LEU A 182 7.73 -12.19 -13.90
N VAL A 183 6.78 -11.43 -13.34
CA VAL A 183 6.66 -11.16 -11.91
C VAL A 183 5.25 -11.44 -11.43
N ASP A 184 5.17 -12.11 -10.28
CA ASP A 184 3.96 -12.24 -9.49
C ASP A 184 4.12 -11.48 -8.17
N MET A 185 3.01 -10.93 -7.67
CA MET A 185 2.94 -10.33 -6.33
C MET A 185 1.80 -10.94 -5.56
N HIS A 186 2.09 -11.36 -4.32
CA HIS A 186 1.14 -11.89 -3.37
C HIS A 186 1.08 -10.98 -2.14
N VAL A 187 -0.13 -10.68 -1.70
CA VAL A 187 -0.39 -9.79 -0.58
C VAL A 187 -1.31 -10.52 0.37
N GLN A 188 -0.93 -10.56 1.64
CA GLN A 188 -1.80 -10.97 2.73
C GLN A 188 -1.97 -9.76 3.65
N LEU A 189 -3.22 -9.33 3.86
CA LEU A 189 -3.53 -8.17 4.68
C LEU A 189 -4.61 -8.53 5.70
N PRO A 190 -4.25 -8.74 6.99
CA PRO A 190 -5.24 -8.83 8.05
C PRO A 190 -6.22 -7.66 7.99
N TYR A 191 -7.52 -7.93 8.02
CA TYR A 191 -8.54 -6.90 7.80
C TYR A 191 -8.45 -5.76 8.82
N ALA A 192 -8.07 -6.09 10.06
CA ALA A 192 -7.85 -5.12 11.13
C ALA A 192 -6.77 -4.07 10.82
N LEU A 193 -5.81 -4.37 9.92
CA LEU A 193 -4.80 -3.40 9.49
C LEU A 193 -5.35 -2.31 8.56
N LEU A 194 -6.60 -2.43 8.08
CA LEU A 194 -7.30 -1.33 7.44
C LEU A 194 -7.74 -0.25 8.43
N ARG A 195 -7.72 -0.53 9.74
CA ARG A 195 -8.04 0.49 10.74
C ARG A 195 -7.00 1.61 10.72
N HIS A 196 -7.50 2.84 10.81
CA HIS A 196 -6.64 3.99 11.02
C HIS A 196 -5.86 3.86 12.34
N LEU A 197 -4.55 4.12 12.34
CA LEU A 197 -3.70 3.90 13.53
C LEU A 197 -4.07 4.81 14.72
N GLN A 198 -4.74 5.92 14.44
CA GLN A 198 -5.25 6.88 15.43
C GLN A 198 -6.77 6.73 15.67
N ASP A 199 -7.39 5.64 15.22
CA ASP A 199 -8.81 5.39 15.49
C ASP A 199 -9.06 5.26 17.01
N PRO A 200 -9.88 6.14 17.61
CA PRO A 200 -10.10 6.14 19.07
C PRO A 200 -10.91 4.94 19.56
N TRP A 201 -11.63 4.24 18.67
CA TRP A 201 -12.48 3.12 19.05
C TRP A 201 -11.71 1.81 19.21
N VAL A 202 -10.53 1.71 18.60
CA VAL A 202 -9.59 0.57 18.70
C VAL A 202 -10.31 -0.79 18.51
N SER A 203 -11.33 -0.82 17.65
CA SER A 203 -12.08 -2.04 17.34
C SER A 203 -11.43 -2.76 16.15
N ASP A 204 -11.37 -4.09 16.21
CA ASP A 204 -10.97 -4.94 15.09
C ASP A 204 -12.18 -5.58 14.40
N LEU A 205 -13.39 -5.25 14.86
CA LEU A 205 -14.63 -5.73 14.26
C LEU A 205 -14.88 -5.00 12.94
N PRO A 206 -15.06 -5.72 11.82
CA PRO A 206 -15.32 -5.10 10.53
C PRO A 206 -16.49 -4.11 10.54
N GLY A 207 -16.34 -2.98 9.83
CA GLY A 207 -17.36 -1.93 9.75
C GLY A 207 -17.59 -1.11 11.03
N THR A 208 -16.88 -1.41 12.13
CA THR A 208 -16.98 -0.65 13.40
C THR A 208 -15.83 0.32 13.63
N PHE A 209 -14.87 0.34 12.71
CA PHE A 209 -13.70 1.21 12.74
C PHE A 209 -13.65 2.05 11.47
N PHE A 210 -12.84 3.11 11.51
CA PHE A 210 -12.63 3.98 10.36
C PHE A 210 -11.81 3.27 9.28
N GLU A 211 -12.49 2.80 8.24
CA GLU A 211 -11.89 2.15 7.07
C GLU A 211 -11.43 3.17 6.01
N PRO A 212 -10.39 2.86 5.23
CA PRO A 212 -9.98 3.71 4.13
C PRO A 212 -11.02 3.68 3.02
N ILE A 213 -11.07 4.75 2.22
CA ILE A 213 -11.87 4.78 0.99
C ILE A 213 -11.17 4.06 -0.17
N HIS A 214 -9.88 3.77 0.01
CA HIS A 214 -9.00 3.23 -1.00
C HIS A 214 -7.75 2.65 -0.34
N PHE A 215 -7.29 1.50 -0.81
CA PHE A 215 -5.95 1.02 -0.49
C PHE A 215 -5.29 0.32 -1.68
N HIS A 216 -3.98 0.17 -1.60
CA HIS A 216 -3.22 -0.69 -2.49
C HIS A 216 -1.96 -1.22 -1.85
N ALA A 217 -1.56 -2.41 -2.29
CA ALA A 217 -0.20 -2.88 -2.16
C ALA A 217 0.63 -2.41 -3.35
N GLU A 218 1.88 -2.09 -3.10
CA GLU A 218 2.86 -1.83 -4.14
C GLU A 218 4.24 -2.37 -3.77
N ALA A 219 5.04 -2.63 -4.79
CA ALA A 219 6.43 -3.05 -4.66
C ALA A 219 7.24 -2.51 -5.85
N GLU A 220 8.49 -2.15 -5.60
CA GLU A 220 9.39 -1.63 -6.64
C GLU A 220 10.27 -2.74 -7.23
N LEU A 221 10.35 -2.74 -8.56
CA LEU A 221 11.17 -3.62 -9.36
C LEU A 221 12.25 -2.76 -10.04
N ILE A 222 13.46 -3.30 -10.13
CA ILE A 222 14.58 -2.66 -10.81
C ILE A 222 15.22 -3.64 -11.80
N PRO A 223 15.86 -3.17 -12.88
CA PRO A 223 16.61 -4.05 -13.77
C PRO A 223 17.70 -4.81 -13.01
N VAL A 224 17.99 -6.04 -13.44
CA VAL A 224 18.97 -6.91 -12.75
C VAL A 224 20.37 -6.29 -12.61
N ASP A 225 20.79 -5.50 -13.61
CA ASP A 225 22.08 -4.82 -13.71
C ASP A 225 22.15 -3.49 -12.96
N VAL A 226 21.05 -3.05 -12.36
CA VAL A 226 20.95 -1.83 -11.58
C VAL A 226 21.17 -2.14 -10.10
N ALA A 227 22.03 -1.38 -9.43
CA ALA A 227 22.20 -1.49 -7.98
C ALA A 227 20.96 -0.93 -7.25
N PRO A 228 20.55 -1.53 -6.10
CA PRO A 228 19.55 -0.93 -5.22
C PRO A 228 19.91 0.52 -4.87
N LEU A 229 18.89 1.37 -4.69
CA LEU A 229 19.13 2.75 -4.28
C LEU A 229 19.36 2.76 -2.76
N VAL A 230 20.61 2.93 -2.34
CA VAL A 230 20.91 3.26 -0.94
C VAL A 230 20.64 4.75 -0.75
N ARG A 231 19.58 5.09 -0.02
CA ARG A 231 19.33 6.48 0.38
C ARG A 231 19.98 6.75 1.73
N GLU A 232 20.67 7.88 1.83
CA GLU A 232 21.05 8.44 3.12
C GLU A 232 19.77 8.79 3.89
N GLU A 233 19.80 8.57 5.20
CA GLU A 233 18.69 8.90 6.08
C GLU A 233 18.40 10.40 5.98
N ILE A 234 17.18 10.77 5.58
CA ILE A 234 16.77 12.17 5.61
C ILE A 234 16.54 12.51 7.08
N ILE A 235 17.57 13.06 7.74
CA ILE A 235 17.44 13.65 9.07
C ILE A 235 16.51 14.86 8.90
N PRO A 236 15.30 14.87 9.49
CA PRO A 236 14.44 16.02 9.39
C PRO A 236 15.17 17.22 9.99
N GLU A 237 15.28 18.32 9.22
CA GLU A 237 15.76 19.58 9.75
C GLU A 237 14.92 19.90 10.99
N ILE A 238 15.58 19.94 12.15
CA ILE A 238 14.95 20.36 13.40
C ILE A 238 14.48 21.79 13.14
N ASN A 239 13.18 21.96 12.97
CA ASN A 239 12.57 23.28 12.86
C ASN A 239 12.94 24.05 14.13
N GLU A 240 13.81 25.06 14.03
CA GLU A 240 14.21 25.96 15.12
C GLU A 240 13.03 26.86 15.55
N SER A 241 11.89 26.28 15.92
CA SER A 241 10.75 27.01 16.50
C SER A 241 10.58 26.76 18.00
N GLN A 242 11.62 26.25 18.67
CA GLN A 242 11.72 26.25 20.13
C GLN A 242 12.93 27.08 20.58
N ARG A 243 12.88 28.41 20.35
CA ARG A 243 13.58 29.32 21.25
C ARG A 243 12.63 29.60 22.42
N PRO A 244 13.05 29.35 23.68
CA PRO A 244 12.21 29.63 24.83
C PRO A 244 11.90 31.12 24.89
N ASN A 245 10.66 31.44 25.25
CA ASN A 245 10.20 32.80 25.52
C ASN A 245 11.25 33.53 26.38
N ALA A 246 11.77 34.65 25.84
CA ALA A 246 12.54 35.59 26.63
C ALA A 246 11.71 35.97 27.87
N GLU A 247 12.34 35.89 29.05
CA GLU A 247 11.74 36.30 30.32
C GLU A 247 11.20 37.73 30.21
N PRO A 248 10.05 38.04 30.83
CA PRO A 248 9.61 39.42 30.92
C PRO A 248 10.61 40.19 31.79
N ALA A 249 11.04 41.34 31.28
CA ALA A 249 11.85 42.29 32.02
C ALA A 249 11.22 42.58 33.39
N ARG A 250 12.01 42.41 34.46
CA ARG A 250 11.66 42.92 35.78
C ARG A 250 12.00 44.40 35.83
N ASP A 251 11.07 45.17 36.38
CA ASP A 251 11.15 46.63 36.63
C ASP A 251 12.44 47.07 37.33
#